data_AF-A0A2E6HW08-F1
#
_entry.id   AF-A0A2E6HW08-F1
#
_cell.length_a   1.000
_cell.length_b   1.000
_cell.length_c   1.000
_cell.angle_alpha   90.00
_cell.angle_beta   90.00
_cell.angle_gamma   90.00
#
_symmetry.space_group_name_H-M   'P 1'
#
loop_
_entity.id
_entity.type
_entity.pdbx_description
1 polymer ?
#
loop_
_entity_poly.entity_id
_entity_poly.type
_entity_poly.pdbx_seq_one_letter_code
_entity_poly.pdbx_strand_id
1 'polypeptide(L)'
;MDSRPTRGGERTRSVVVGVLKDYHTHSLRDPIRPVSIGLRPFSLKYLYLRLGDGDLDETIALVKRTWEELLPQRPFDSVFMEDQLNEFFYDREQQLGRMFTIFAILAIAVACLGLSD
;
A
#
# COMPACT_ATOMS: atom_id res chain seq x y z
N MET A 1 -40.77 21.33 17.49
CA MET A 1 -40.51 20.56 18.73
C MET A 1 -40.84 19.10 18.41
N ASP A 2 -39.90 18.19 18.25
CA ASP A 2 -38.93 17.76 19.26
C ASP A 2 -37.66 17.20 18.57
N SER A 3 -36.53 17.79 18.90
CA SER A 3 -35.20 17.49 18.35
C SER A 3 -34.57 16.40 19.21
N ARG A 4 -34.64 15.13 18.75
CA ARG A 4 -33.89 14.05 19.41
C ARG A 4 -32.38 14.26 19.19
N PRO A 5 -31.57 14.34 20.25
CA PRO A 5 -30.14 14.57 20.14
C PRO A 5 -29.48 13.36 19.47
N THR A 6 -28.63 13.66 18.49
CA THR A 6 -27.69 12.74 17.87
C THR A 6 -26.89 12.03 18.96
N ARG A 7 -27.03 10.71 19.00
CA ARG A 7 -26.36 9.82 19.95
C ARG A 7 -24.85 10.04 19.82
N GLY A 8 -24.28 10.68 20.83
CA GLY A 8 -22.85 11.02 20.92
C GLY A 8 -21.96 9.82 20.68
N GLY A 9 -20.86 10.06 19.98
CA GLY A 9 -19.90 9.05 19.56
C GLY A 9 -19.55 8.09 20.68
N GLU A 10 -19.82 6.81 20.46
CA GLU A 10 -19.27 5.74 21.28
C GLU A 10 -17.75 5.89 21.25
N ARG A 11 -17.20 6.38 22.36
CA ARG A 11 -15.76 6.38 22.60
C ARG A 11 -15.36 4.92 22.70
N THR A 12 -14.97 4.32 21.57
CA THR A 12 -14.31 3.01 21.56
C THR A 12 -13.08 3.15 22.44
N ARG A 13 -13.17 2.67 23.67
CA ARG A 13 -12.06 2.68 24.63
C ARG A 13 -11.07 1.62 24.17
N SER A 14 -10.02 2.07 23.50
CA SER A 14 -8.90 1.22 23.08
C SER A 14 -7.76 1.36 24.10
N VAL A 15 -7.13 0.24 24.46
CA VAL A 15 -5.93 0.24 25.30
C VAL A 15 -4.71 0.37 24.39
N VAL A 16 -3.84 1.33 24.67
CA VAL A 16 -2.54 1.45 23.99
C VAL A 16 -1.61 0.38 24.54
N VAL A 17 -1.23 -0.58 23.69
CA VAL A 17 -0.32 -1.68 24.05
C VAL A 17 1.14 -1.40 23.70
N GLY A 18 1.39 -0.36 22.90
CA GLY A 18 2.73 0.04 22.48
C GLY A 18 2.70 1.22 21.51
N VAL A 19 3.85 1.83 21.28
CA VAL A 19 4.07 2.89 20.30
C VAL A 19 5.22 2.46 19.39
N LEU A 20 5.02 2.52 18.08
CA LEU A 20 6.05 2.23 17.09
C LEU A 20 6.83 3.51 16.76
N LYS A 21 8.07 3.34 16.30
CA LYS A 21 8.85 4.46 15.74
C LYS A 21 8.14 4.99 14.50
N ASP A 22 8.27 6.29 14.27
CA ASP A 22 7.74 6.97 13.09
C ASP A 22 8.14 6.24 11.80
N TYR A 23 7.13 5.93 10.98
CA TYR A 23 7.28 5.31 9.68
C TYR A 23 6.36 6.00 8.68
N HIS A 24 6.77 6.02 7.41
CA HIS A 24 5.93 6.57 6.34
C HIS A 24 4.86 5.55 5.97
N THR A 25 3.59 5.90 6.21
CA THR A 25 2.43 5.09 5.82
C THR A 25 2.00 5.35 4.37
N HIS A 26 2.59 6.35 3.73
CA HIS A 26 2.29 6.81 2.38
C HIS A 26 3.59 7.13 1.63
N SER A 27 3.50 7.88 0.52
CA SER A 27 4.66 8.40 -0.20
C SER A 27 5.67 9.05 0.76
N LEU A 28 6.96 8.90 0.47
CA LEU A 28 8.06 9.55 1.20
C LEU A 28 8.00 11.09 1.15
N ARG A 29 7.14 11.64 0.29
CA ARG A 29 6.90 13.09 0.17
C ARG A 29 5.85 13.61 1.15
N ASP A 30 5.03 12.72 1.71
CA ASP A 30 3.96 13.10 2.62
C ASP A 30 4.48 13.14 4.06
N PRO A 31 4.11 14.16 4.86
CA PRO A 31 4.45 14.22 6.27
C PRO A 31 3.84 13.04 7.02
N ILE A 32 4.59 12.49 7.98
CA ILE A 32 4.16 11.36 8.82
C ILE A 32 2.94 11.79 9.65
N ARG A 33 1.79 11.16 9.38
CA ARG A 33 0.54 11.39 10.12
C ARG A 33 0.39 10.35 11.24
N PRO A 34 -0.21 10.72 12.39
CA PRO A 34 -0.47 9.77 13.46
C PRO A 34 -1.50 8.73 13.01
N VAL A 35 -1.18 7.45 13.23
CA VAL A 35 -2.04 6.31 12.88
C VAL A 35 -2.20 5.40 14.10
N SER A 36 -3.43 4.98 14.37
CA SER A 36 -3.74 3.93 15.34
C SER A 36 -3.98 2.61 14.64
N ILE A 37 -3.22 1.57 14.98
CA ILE A 37 -3.44 0.20 14.48
C ILE A 37 -4.17 -0.58 15.56
N GLY A 38 -5.26 -1.26 15.18
CA GLY A 38 -6.03 -2.10 16.08
C GLY A 38 -6.56 -3.34 15.38
N LEU A 39 -6.55 -4.47 16.09
CA LEU A 39 -7.11 -5.71 15.58
C LEU A 39 -8.64 -5.68 15.68
N ARG A 40 -9.32 -5.96 14.56
CA ARG A 40 -10.78 -6.07 14.48
C ARG A 40 -11.12 -7.50 14.03
N PRO A 41 -11.35 -8.44 14.97
CA PRO A 41 -11.41 -9.89 14.67
C PRO A 41 -12.46 -10.25 13.61
N PHE A 42 -13.58 -9.53 13.58
CA PHE A 42 -14.71 -9.81 12.70
C PHE A 42 -14.66 -9.04 11.36
N SER A 43 -13.54 -8.37 11.05
CA SER A 43 -13.40 -7.56 9.83
C SER A 43 -12.09 -7.83 9.10
N LEU A 44 -11.62 -9.07 9.14
CA LEU A 44 -10.43 -9.50 8.40
C LEU A 44 -10.77 -9.56 6.90
N LYS A 45 -10.30 -8.56 6.17
CA LYS A 45 -10.44 -8.47 4.70
C LYS A 45 -9.25 -9.06 3.96
N TYR A 46 -8.06 -8.99 4.55
CA TYR A 46 -6.81 -9.44 3.96
C TYR A 46 -6.07 -10.37 4.93
N LEU A 47 -5.44 -11.40 4.38
CA LEU A 47 -4.54 -12.30 5.09
C LEU A 47 -3.14 -12.13 4.51
N TYR A 48 -2.20 -11.69 5.34
CA TYR A 48 -0.80 -11.59 4.96
C TYR A 48 -0.07 -12.84 5.43
N LEU A 49 0.50 -13.59 4.49
CA LEU A 49 1.30 -14.77 4.76
C LEU A 49 2.76 -14.45 4.48
N ARG A 50 3.62 -14.62 5.49
CA ARG A 50 5.06 -14.58 5.29
C ARG A 50 5.54 -15.99 4.99
N LEU A 51 6.03 -16.18 3.78
CA LEU A 51 6.58 -17.47 3.35
C LEU A 51 8.04 -17.58 3.79
N GLY A 52 8.46 -18.79 4.17
CA GLY A 52 9.86 -19.09 4.48
C GLY A 52 10.66 -19.42 3.23
N ASP A 53 11.94 -19.75 3.42
CA ASP A 53 12.80 -20.22 2.33
C ASP A 53 12.33 -21.61 1.86
N GLY A 54 12.06 -21.77 0.57
CA GLY A 54 11.54 -23.02 0.00
C GLY A 54 11.00 -22.86 -1.42
N ASP A 55 10.33 -23.91 -1.92
CA ASP A 55 9.65 -23.89 -3.20
C ASP A 55 8.36 -23.03 -3.09
N LEU A 56 8.39 -21.89 -3.76
CA LEU A 56 7.31 -20.92 -3.74
C LEU A 56 6.04 -21.48 -4.39
N ASP A 57 6.19 -22.21 -5.49
CA ASP A 57 5.07 -22.73 -6.27
C ASP A 57 4.34 -23.81 -5.48
N GLU A 58 5.09 -24.70 -4.83
CA GLU A 58 4.52 -25.73 -3.95
C GLU A 58 3.77 -25.09 -2.77
N THR A 59 4.37 -24.06 -2.16
CA THR A 59 3.78 -23.36 -1.01
C THR A 59 2.47 -22.66 -1.39
N ILE A 60 2.43 -22.00 -2.55
CA ILE A 60 1.23 -21.33 -3.04
C ILE A 60 0.15 -22.34 -3.41
N ALA A 61 0.51 -23.47 -4.03
CA ALA A 61 -0.43 -24.54 -4.33
C ALA A 61 -1.07 -25.09 -3.05
N LEU A 62 -0.28 -25.29 -1.99
CA LEU A 62 -0.77 -25.71 -0.68
C LEU A 62 -1.73 -24.68 -0.08
N VAL A 63 -1.33 -23.39 -0.06
CA VAL A 63 -2.15 -22.30 0.48
C VAL A 63 -3.48 -22.20 -0.27
N LYS A 64 -3.46 -22.27 -1.61
CA LYS A 64 -4.65 -22.22 -2.45
C LYS A 64 -5.59 -23.38 -2.10
N ARG A 65 -5.08 -24.60 -2.02
CA ARG A 65 -5.89 -25.79 -1.69
C ARG A 65 -6.53 -25.65 -0.31
N THR A 66 -5.75 -25.28 0.70
CA THR A 66 -6.27 -25.08 2.07
C THR A 66 -7.31 -23.95 2.11
N TRP A 67 -7.11 -22.88 1.34
CA TRP A 67 -8.09 -21.80 1.23
C TRP A 67 -9.41 -22.28 0.63
N GLU A 68 -9.37 -23.04 -0.46
CA GLU A 68 -10.55 -23.59 -1.13
C GLU A 68 -11.30 -24.60 -0.22
N GLU A 69 -10.57 -25.37 0.59
CA GLU A 69 -11.15 -26.30 1.57
C GLU A 69 -11.85 -25.55 2.74
N LEU A 70 -11.24 -24.48 3.24
CA LEU A 70 -11.76 -23.72 4.39
C LEU A 70 -12.85 -22.71 4.00
N LEU A 71 -12.74 -22.10 2.82
CA LEU A 71 -13.56 -20.97 2.37
C LEU A 71 -14.01 -21.16 0.90
N PRO A 72 -14.79 -22.20 0.58
CA PRO A 72 -15.18 -22.51 -0.79
C PRO A 72 -16.04 -21.42 -1.46
N GLN A 73 -16.65 -20.53 -0.68
CA GLN A 73 -17.46 -19.42 -1.19
C GLN A 73 -16.66 -18.14 -1.47
N ARG A 74 -15.35 -18.13 -1.22
CA ARG A 74 -14.49 -16.97 -1.47
C ARG A 74 -13.39 -17.33 -2.48
N PRO A 75 -13.36 -16.69 -3.67
CA PRO A 75 -12.28 -16.92 -4.62
C PRO A 75 -10.93 -16.59 -3.99
N PHE A 76 -9.94 -17.43 -4.26
CA PHE A 76 -8.57 -17.21 -3.84
C PHE A 76 -7.96 -16.11 -4.72
N ASP A 77 -7.71 -14.95 -4.13
CA ASP A 77 -7.06 -13.82 -4.78
C ASP A 77 -5.74 -13.54 -4.06
N SER A 78 -4.65 -14.02 -4.65
CA SER A 78 -3.29 -13.83 -4.14
C SER A 78 -2.58 -12.77 -4.94
N VAL A 79 -2.10 -11.74 -4.25
CA VAL A 79 -1.23 -10.73 -4.82
C VAL A 79 0.05 -10.69 -4.00
N PHE A 80 1.19 -10.77 -4.68
CA PHE A 80 2.47 -10.63 -4.01
C PHE A 80 2.69 -9.20 -3.56
N MET A 81 3.32 -9.04 -2.39
CA MET A 81 3.60 -7.72 -1.83
C MET A 81 4.50 -6.90 -2.75
N GLU A 82 5.45 -7.54 -3.44
CA GLU A 82 6.38 -6.91 -4.38
C GLU A 82 5.64 -6.26 -5.55
N ASP A 83 4.66 -6.96 -6.12
CA ASP A 83 3.83 -6.43 -7.20
C ASP A 83 2.99 -5.23 -6.75
N GLN A 84 2.40 -5.31 -5.53
CA GLN A 84 1.66 -4.17 -4.97
C GLN A 84 2.56 -2.96 -4.70
N LEU A 85 3.77 -3.19 -4.19
CA LEU A 85 4.75 -2.13 -3.94
C LEU A 85 5.16 -1.45 -5.24
N ASN A 86 5.40 -2.22 -6.30
CA ASN A 86 5.73 -1.70 -7.61
C ASN A 86 4.58 -0.83 -8.16
N GLU A 87 3.35 -1.31 -8.13
CA GLU A 87 2.19 -0.53 -8.62
C GLU A 87 1.96 0.74 -7.80
N PHE A 88 2.02 0.66 -6.46
CA PHE A 88 1.73 1.81 -5.61
C PHE A 88 2.81 2.90 -5.62
N PHE A 89 4.08 2.52 -5.67
CA PHE A 89 5.20 3.46 -5.47
C PHE A 89 5.97 3.79 -6.74
N TYR A 90 6.20 2.82 -7.64
CA TYR A 90 7.11 3.02 -8.78
C TYR A 90 6.48 3.77 -9.95
N ASP A 91 5.20 3.54 -10.27
CA ASP A 91 4.58 4.11 -11.48
C ASP A 91 4.54 5.65 -11.48
N ARG A 92 4.28 6.24 -10.32
CA ARG A 92 4.23 7.71 -10.16
C ARG A 92 5.61 8.34 -10.34
N GLU A 93 6.64 7.70 -9.82
CA GLU A 93 8.00 8.23 -9.88
C GLU A 93 8.62 8.10 -11.27
N GLN A 94 8.36 6.98 -11.95
CA GLN A 94 8.88 6.75 -13.29
C GLN A 94 8.28 7.70 -14.33
N GLN A 95 6.99 8.01 -14.22
CA GLN A 95 6.33 8.98 -15.10
C GLN A 95 6.90 10.39 -14.94
N LEU A 96 7.13 10.84 -13.70
CA LEU A 96 7.77 12.13 -13.42
C LEU A 96 9.20 12.16 -13.96
N GLY A 97 10.00 11.14 -13.68
CA GLY A 97 11.36 11.01 -14.18
C GLY A 97 11.43 11.09 -15.70
N ARG A 98 10.52 10.40 -16.41
CA ARG A 98 10.45 10.45 -17.87
C ARG A 98 10.17 11.85 -18.41
N MET A 99 9.24 12.59 -17.79
CA MET A 99 8.95 13.97 -18.18
C MET A 99 10.18 14.87 -18.01
N PHE A 100 10.85 14.79 -16.85
CA PHE A 100 12.07 15.55 -16.59
C PHE A 100 13.19 15.22 -17.59
N THR A 101 13.37 13.94 -17.94
CA THR A 101 14.37 13.52 -18.93
C THR A 101 14.08 14.12 -20.31
N ILE A 102 12.82 14.13 -20.76
CA ILE A 102 12.45 14.74 -22.05
C ILE A 102 12.75 16.24 -22.03
N PHE A 103 12.36 16.95 -20.98
CA PHE A 103 12.66 18.38 -20.86
C PHE A 103 14.16 18.66 -20.80
N ALA A 104 14.93 17.84 -20.10
CA ALA A 104 16.38 17.97 -20.04
C ALA A 104 17.02 17.79 -21.43
N ILE A 105 16.60 16.77 -22.19
CA ILE A 105 17.09 16.54 -23.56
C ILE A 105 16.75 17.74 -24.46
N LEU A 106 15.52 18.26 -24.37
CA LEU A 106 15.10 19.43 -25.14
C LEU A 106 15.90 20.69 -24.76
N ALA A 107 16.13 20.91 -23.46
CA ALA A 107 16.92 22.05 -22.98
C ALA A 107 18.36 21.99 -23.48
N ILE A 108 18.99 20.80 -23.45
CA ILE A 108 20.33 20.58 -23.99
C ILE A 108 20.36 20.84 -25.50
N ALA A 109 19.38 20.34 -26.25
CA ALA A 109 19.30 20.58 -27.69
C ALA A 109 19.18 22.08 -28.04
N VAL A 110 18.33 22.82 -27.33
CA VAL A 110 18.19 24.28 -27.52
C VAL A 110 19.46 25.03 -27.11
N ALA A 111 20.10 24.64 -26.01
CA ALA A 111 21.35 25.25 -25.55
C ALA A 111 22.48 25.07 -26.56
N CYS A 112 22.59 23.89 -27.19
CA CYS A 112 23.58 23.63 -28.23
C CYS A 112 23.31 24.42 -29.52
N LEU A 113 22.03 24.60 -29.90
CA LEU A 113 21.67 25.40 -31.07
C LEU A 113 21.96 26.89 -30.89
N GLY A 114 21.82 27.41 -29.66
CA GLY A 114 22.16 28.80 -29.33
C GLY A 114 23.65 29.05 -29.08
N LEU A 115 24.48 28.00 -29.01
CA LEU A 115 25.94 28.11 -28.86
C LEU A 115 26.66 28.12 -30.22
N SER A 116 25.97 27.68 -31.28
CA SER A 116 26.50 27.64 -32.65
C SER A 116 26.31 28.94 -33.45
N ASP A 117 25.71 29.96 -32.84
CA ASP A 117 25.51 31.32 -33.38
C ASP A 117 26.25 32.32 -32.48
#